data_AF-A0A2E5MG82-F1
#
_entry.id   AF-A0A2E5MG82-F1
#
_cell.length_a   1.000
_cell.length_b   1.000
_cell.length_c   1.000
_cell.angle_alpha   90.00
_cell.angle_beta   90.00
_cell.angle_gamma   90.00
#
_symmetry.space_group_name_H-M   'P 1'
#
loop_
_entity.id
_entity.type
_entity.pdbx_description
1 polymer ?
#
loop_
_entity_poly.entity_id
_entity_poly.type
_entity_poly.pdbx_seq_one_letter_code
_entity_poly.pdbx_strand_id
1 'polypeptide(L)'
;MKYIFYLTFSFIVLLVISCEKYEDFSTEIISNDALDFRLELQDKGYMESIVDSINKHECYFEEWKKTVLTPVSGLIEFYDSDSNWVATIDFGSGECDQWATKYWDVIVFPENAEGEEKFSVFTFHKK
;
A
#
# COMPACT_ATOMS: atom_id res chain seq x y z
N MET A 1 -25.66 -12.02 -77.03
CA MET A 1 -25.51 -12.52 -75.63
C MET A 1 -26.10 -11.48 -74.68
N LYS A 2 -26.67 -11.96 -73.58
CA LYS A 2 -27.64 -11.32 -72.69
C LYS A 2 -27.11 -10.08 -71.92
N TYR A 3 -28.00 -9.08 -71.87
CA TYR A 3 -28.35 -8.09 -70.84
C TYR A 3 -27.88 -8.23 -69.37
N ILE A 4 -27.70 -7.04 -68.75
CA ILE A 4 -28.03 -6.59 -67.37
C ILE A 4 -26.97 -6.68 -66.24
N PHE A 5 -26.49 -5.47 -65.86
CA PHE A 5 -26.49 -4.82 -64.53
C PHE A 5 -26.34 -5.71 -63.28
N TYR A 6 -25.38 -5.45 -62.39
CA TYR A 6 -25.66 -5.18 -60.96
C TYR A 6 -24.49 -4.46 -60.28
N LEU A 7 -24.90 -3.38 -59.64
CA LEU A 7 -24.17 -2.41 -58.83
C LEU A 7 -24.00 -3.00 -57.43
N THR A 8 -22.78 -3.11 -56.90
CA THR A 8 -22.57 -3.23 -55.46
C THR A 8 -21.41 -2.35 -55.02
N PHE A 9 -21.78 -1.12 -54.66
CA PHE A 9 -20.97 -0.18 -53.92
C PHE A 9 -20.86 -0.71 -52.49
N SER A 10 -19.78 -1.44 -52.19
CA SER A 10 -19.51 -1.91 -50.82
C SER A 10 -19.00 -0.72 -50.00
N PHE A 11 -19.94 -0.01 -49.39
CA PHE A 11 -19.69 1.00 -48.37
C PHE A 11 -19.26 0.26 -47.10
N ILE A 12 -17.96 -0.03 -46.98
CA ILE A 12 -17.38 -0.53 -45.73
C ILE A 12 -17.35 0.65 -44.77
N VAL A 13 -18.39 0.75 -43.94
CA VAL A 13 -18.42 1.60 -42.75
C VAL A 13 -17.38 1.03 -41.80
N LEU A 14 -16.17 1.59 -41.84
CA LEU A 14 -15.19 1.43 -40.78
C LEU A 14 -15.73 2.15 -39.54
N LEU A 15 -16.49 1.42 -38.72
CA LEU A 15 -16.73 1.78 -37.34
C LEU A 15 -15.37 1.73 -36.64
N VAL A 16 -14.68 2.87 -36.62
CA VAL A 16 -13.59 3.12 -35.68
C VAL A 16 -14.22 3.14 -34.29
N ILE A 17 -14.20 1.98 -33.62
CA ILE A 17 -14.32 1.91 -32.18
C ILE A 17 -13.10 2.66 -31.66
N SER A 18 -13.26 3.96 -31.41
CA SER A 18 -12.32 4.74 -30.62
C SER A 18 -12.42 4.19 -29.20
N CYS A 19 -11.57 3.22 -28.90
CA CYS A 19 -11.31 2.83 -27.52
C CYS A 19 -10.67 4.07 -26.87
N GLU A 20 -11.47 4.85 -26.15
CA GLU A 20 -10.96 5.91 -25.29
C GLU A 20 -10.05 5.20 -24.29
N LYS A 21 -8.74 5.30 -24.50
CA LYS A 21 -7.76 4.74 -23.58
C LYS A 21 -7.93 5.55 -22.30
N TYR A 22 -8.58 4.97 -21.31
CA TYR A 22 -8.70 5.55 -19.98
C TYR A 22 -7.29 5.86 -19.50
N GLU A 23 -6.96 7.14 -19.42
CA GLU A 23 -5.70 7.59 -18.83
C GLU A 23 -5.79 7.32 -17.33
N ASP A 24 -5.37 6.12 -16.95
CA ASP A 24 -5.02 5.81 -15.57
C ASP A 24 -3.83 6.71 -15.23
N PHE A 25 -4.08 7.79 -14.48
CA PHE A 25 -3.07 8.49 -13.71
C PHE A 25 -2.54 7.49 -12.68
N SER A 26 -1.74 6.53 -13.15
CA SER A 26 -1.48 5.28 -12.45
C SER A 26 -0.44 5.48 -11.37
N THR A 27 -0.83 6.16 -10.27
CA THR A 27 -0.04 6.15 -9.04
C THR A 27 0.14 4.69 -8.64
N GLU A 28 1.38 4.23 -8.62
CA GLU A 28 1.74 2.91 -8.12
C GLU A 28 1.74 2.98 -6.60
N ILE A 29 0.97 2.07 -5.98
CA ILE A 29 0.78 2.01 -4.54
C ILE A 29 1.39 0.70 -4.08
N ILE A 30 2.45 0.79 -3.30
CA ILE A 30 3.21 -0.37 -2.82
C ILE A 30 3.19 -0.35 -1.30
N SER A 31 2.88 -1.48 -0.68
CA SER A 31 3.04 -1.59 0.76
C SER A 31 4.52 -1.56 1.13
N ASN A 32 4.87 -0.66 2.05
CA ASN A 32 6.24 -0.55 2.55
C ASN A 32 6.47 -1.38 3.83
N ASP A 33 5.45 -2.04 4.38
CA ASP A 33 5.53 -2.86 5.61
C ASP A 33 6.28 -2.17 6.77
N ALA A 34 6.12 -0.83 6.88
CA ALA A 34 6.83 0.01 7.85
C ALA A 34 8.37 -0.06 7.76
N LEU A 35 8.92 -0.41 6.59
CA LEU A 35 10.36 -0.66 6.39
C LEU A 35 11.23 0.50 6.87
N ASP A 36 10.85 1.74 6.58
CA ASP A 36 11.62 2.93 6.96
C ASP A 36 11.83 3.00 8.47
N PHE A 37 10.76 2.76 9.24
CA PHE A 37 10.84 2.79 10.70
C PHE A 37 11.60 1.60 11.28
N ARG A 38 11.42 0.40 10.71
CA ARG A 38 12.17 -0.80 11.13
C ARG A 38 13.67 -0.57 10.94
N LEU A 39 14.08 -0.02 9.79
CA LEU A 39 15.47 0.31 9.51
C LEU A 39 16.01 1.38 10.47
N GLU A 40 15.24 2.43 10.76
CA GLU A 40 15.67 3.48 11.69
C GLU A 40 16.00 2.93 13.09
N LEU A 41 15.17 2.03 13.63
CA LEU A 41 15.41 1.44 14.95
C LEU A 41 16.55 0.42 14.93
N GLN A 42 16.67 -0.37 13.87
CA GLN A 42 17.78 -1.31 13.70
C GLN A 42 19.12 -0.57 13.57
N ASP A 43 19.17 0.55 12.84
CA ASP A 43 20.35 1.40 12.70
C ASP A 43 20.76 2.06 14.04
N LYS A 44 19.78 2.31 14.92
CA LYS A 44 20.01 2.74 16.30
C LYS A 44 20.45 1.61 17.24
N GLY A 45 20.46 0.36 16.77
CA GLY A 45 20.92 -0.81 17.52
C GLY A 45 19.85 -1.52 18.35
N TYR A 46 18.57 -1.18 18.17
CA TYR A 46 17.48 -1.88 18.85
C TYR A 46 17.23 -3.25 18.21
N MET A 47 16.91 -4.24 19.05
CA MET A 47 16.63 -5.60 18.62
C MET A 47 15.15 -5.73 18.24
N GLU A 48 14.89 -6.18 17.00
CA GLU A 48 13.55 -6.47 16.51
C GLU A 48 13.06 -7.84 17.02
N SER A 49 11.83 -7.87 17.53
CA SER A 49 11.09 -9.07 17.89
C SER A 49 9.74 -9.09 17.17
N ILE A 50 9.55 -10.07 16.29
CA ILE A 50 8.25 -10.30 15.64
C ILE A 50 7.38 -11.08 16.62
N VAL A 51 6.48 -10.38 17.30
CA VAL A 51 5.54 -10.98 18.28
C VAL A 51 4.41 -11.67 17.54
N ASP A 52 3.79 -10.97 16.59
CA ASP A 52 2.78 -11.51 15.69
C ASP A 52 3.19 -11.25 14.24
N SER A 53 3.13 -12.29 13.41
CA SER A 53 3.49 -12.19 11.99
C SER A 53 2.57 -11.21 11.25
N ILE A 54 3.14 -10.43 10.32
CA ILE A 54 2.38 -9.53 9.47
C ILE A 54 1.47 -10.35 8.56
N ASN A 55 0.15 -10.20 8.72
CA ASN A 55 -0.85 -10.77 7.83
C ASN A 55 -1.32 -9.73 6.83
N LYS A 56 -1.41 -10.14 5.56
CA LYS A 56 -1.82 -9.25 4.47
C LYS A 56 -3.05 -9.75 3.76
N HIS A 57 -3.94 -8.82 3.41
CA HIS A 57 -5.14 -9.07 2.60
C HIS A 57 -5.16 -8.20 1.35
N GLU A 58 -5.87 -8.65 0.30
CA GLU A 58 -6.21 -7.80 -0.83
C GLU A 58 -7.37 -6.86 -0.44
N CYS A 59 -7.06 -5.59 -0.20
CA CYS A 59 -8.01 -4.59 0.24
C CYS A 59 -8.33 -3.62 -0.90
N TYR A 60 -9.62 -3.38 -1.15
CA TYR A 60 -10.05 -2.39 -2.13
C TYR A 60 -10.26 -1.02 -1.47
N PHE A 61 -9.56 -0.02 -1.96
CA PHE A 61 -9.62 1.36 -1.48
C PHE A 61 -10.39 2.23 -2.47
N GLU A 62 -11.55 2.74 -2.05
CA GLU A 62 -12.43 3.58 -2.89
C GLU A 62 -11.76 4.89 -3.33
N GLU A 63 -10.93 5.47 -2.48
CA GLU A 63 -10.21 6.72 -2.78
C GLU A 63 -9.32 6.58 -4.03
N TRP A 64 -8.67 5.42 -4.18
CA TRP A 64 -7.76 5.14 -5.28
C TRP A 64 -8.39 4.27 -6.37
N LYS A 65 -9.56 3.70 -6.10
CA LYS A 65 -10.24 2.70 -6.93
C LYS A 65 -9.31 1.53 -7.27
N LYS A 66 -8.54 1.07 -6.30
CA LYS A 66 -7.52 0.03 -6.46
C LYS A 66 -7.61 -1.01 -5.36
N THR A 67 -7.35 -2.26 -5.73
CA THR A 67 -7.08 -3.34 -4.79
C THR A 67 -5.57 -3.38 -4.53
N VAL A 68 -5.18 -3.32 -3.27
CA VAL A 68 -3.78 -3.29 -2.83
C VAL A 68 -3.57 -4.38 -1.77
N LEU A 69 -2.47 -5.13 -1.89
CA LEU A 69 -2.06 -6.07 -0.85
C LEU A 69 -1.60 -5.29 0.38
N THR A 70 -2.32 -5.44 1.49
CA THR A 70 -2.28 -4.53 2.63
C THR A 70 -2.01 -5.30 3.91
N PRO A 71 -1.00 -4.92 4.72
CA PRO A 71 -0.86 -5.34 6.10
C PRO A 71 -2.07 -4.92 6.90
N VAL A 72 -2.79 -5.88 7.47
CA VAL A 72 -4.01 -5.61 8.26
C VAL A 72 -3.87 -6.02 9.72
N SER A 73 -2.86 -6.83 10.04
CA SER A 73 -2.52 -7.21 11.40
C SER A 73 -1.08 -7.70 11.50
N GLY A 74 -0.56 -7.71 12.73
CA GLY A 74 0.82 -8.06 13.04
C GLY A 74 1.36 -7.11 14.10
N LEU A 75 2.35 -7.59 14.86
CA LEU A 75 2.93 -6.86 15.97
C LEU A 75 4.43 -7.06 15.98
N ILE A 76 5.18 -5.97 15.86
CA ILE A 76 6.63 -5.97 15.96
C ILE A 76 7.03 -5.08 17.13
N GLU A 77 7.84 -5.62 18.02
CA GLU A 77 8.39 -4.89 19.17
C GLU A 77 9.90 -4.70 19.01
N PHE A 78 10.40 -3.63 19.60
CA PHE A 78 11.80 -3.28 19.60
C PHE A 78 12.29 -3.11 21.02
N TYR A 79 13.49 -3.64 21.28
CA TYR A 79 14.08 -3.70 22.61
C TYR A 79 15.50 -3.15 22.60
N ASP A 80 15.91 -2.54 23.72
CA ASP A 80 17.31 -2.16 23.96
C ASP A 80 18.16 -3.38 24.34
N SER A 81 19.47 -3.15 24.55
CA SER A 81 20.42 -4.21 24.91
C SER A 81 20.12 -4.86 26.26
N ASP A 82 19.39 -4.18 27.14
CA ASP A 82 19.01 -4.64 28.47
C ASP A 82 17.62 -5.31 28.45
N SER A 83 17.04 -5.52 27.27
CA SER A 83 15.71 -6.11 27.05
C SER A 83 14.55 -5.25 27.58
N ASN A 84 14.76 -3.93 27.70
CA ASN A 84 13.64 -3.02 27.94
C ASN A 84 12.94 -2.72 26.61
N TRP A 85 11.62 -2.67 26.66
CA TRP A 85 10.80 -2.28 25.52
C TRP A 85 11.04 -0.82 25.15
N VAL A 86 11.12 -0.54 23.85
CA VAL A 86 11.43 0.79 23.30
C VAL A 86 10.31 1.28 22.39
N ALA A 87 9.82 0.41 21.50
CA ALA A 87 8.79 0.77 20.55
C ALA A 87 8.02 -0.45 20.04
N THR A 88 6.84 -0.21 19.50
CA THR A 88 5.98 -1.20 18.85
C THR A 88 5.46 -0.66 17.52
N ILE A 89 5.35 -1.53 16.52
CA ILE A 89 4.54 -1.33 15.31
C ILE A 89 3.35 -2.27 15.40
N ASP A 90 2.15 -1.70 15.43
CA ASP A 90 0.89 -2.41 15.38
C ASP A 90 0.22 -2.18 14.02
N PHE A 91 0.04 -3.26 13.26
CA PHE A 91 -0.59 -3.24 11.94
C PHE A 91 -2.11 -3.35 11.98
N GLY A 92 -2.73 -3.43 13.17
CA GLY A 92 -4.17 -3.43 13.35
C GLY A 92 -4.77 -4.81 13.61
N SER A 93 -6.11 -4.86 13.56
CA SER A 93 -6.90 -6.01 14.01
C SER A 93 -7.39 -6.93 12.89
N GLY A 94 -6.97 -6.72 11.64
CA GLY A 94 -7.41 -7.46 10.46
C GLY A 94 -8.36 -6.68 9.53
N GLU A 95 -8.73 -5.46 9.91
CA GLU A 95 -9.56 -4.58 9.09
C GLU A 95 -8.75 -3.98 7.93
N CYS A 96 -9.39 -3.83 6.77
CA CYS A 96 -8.76 -3.18 5.62
C CYS A 96 -8.72 -1.66 5.83
N ASP A 97 -7.58 -1.16 6.28
CA ASP A 97 -7.27 0.26 6.23
C ASP A 97 -5.82 0.50 5.78
N GLN A 98 -5.43 1.76 5.67
CA GLN A 98 -4.11 2.15 5.17
C GLN A 98 -3.11 2.48 6.28
N TRP A 99 -3.43 2.19 7.53
CA TRP A 99 -2.77 2.74 8.70
C TRP A 99 -2.16 1.65 9.57
N ALA A 100 -0.94 1.91 10.04
CA ALA A 100 -0.38 1.25 11.21
C ALA A 100 -0.21 2.29 12.33
N THR A 101 -0.13 1.81 13.56
CA THR A 101 0.17 2.66 14.72
C THR A 101 1.52 2.27 15.27
N LYS A 102 2.38 3.26 15.45
CA LYS A 102 3.64 3.13 16.17
C LYS A 102 3.41 3.60 17.60
N TYR A 103 3.93 2.84 18.57
CA TYR A 103 4.00 3.22 19.98
C TYR A 103 5.45 3.28 20.43
N TRP A 104 5.78 4.12 21.42
CA TRP A 104 7.14 4.16 21.97
C TRP A 104 7.20 4.65 23.41
N ASP A 105 8.31 4.33 24.08
CA ASP A 105 8.60 4.86 25.40
C ASP A 105 9.06 6.32 25.31
N VAL A 106 8.26 7.23 25.87
CA VAL A 106 8.54 8.68 25.92
C VAL A 106 9.75 9.03 26.80
N ILE A 107 10.19 8.12 27.67
CA ILE A 107 11.44 8.28 28.42
C ILE A 107 12.64 8.05 27.50
N VAL A 108 12.52 7.10 26.57
CA VAL A 108 13.56 6.78 25.58
C VAL A 108 13.58 7.83 24.46
N PHE A 109 12.42 8.33 24.04
CA PHE A 109 12.26 9.36 23.00
C PHE A 109 11.56 10.62 23.54
N PRO A 110 12.21 11.41 24.39
CA PRO A 110 11.60 12.57 25.06
C PRO A 110 11.21 13.70 24.10
N GLU A 111 11.81 13.75 22.91
CA GLU A 111 11.44 14.70 21.86
C GLU A 111 10.07 14.40 21.23
N ASN A 112 9.55 13.19 21.41
CA ASN A 112 8.28 12.73 20.87
C ASN A 112 7.32 12.37 22.01
N ALA A 113 6.86 13.37 22.76
CA ALA A 113 6.09 13.16 23.99
C ALA A 113 4.66 12.58 23.79
N GLU A 114 4.20 12.40 22.55
CA GLU A 114 2.89 11.82 22.26
C GLU A 114 2.83 10.32 22.57
N GLY A 115 3.94 9.60 22.39
CA GLY A 115 4.03 8.15 22.67
C GLY A 115 3.33 7.26 21.64
N GLU A 116 2.63 7.84 20.67
CA GLU A 116 2.01 7.14 19.55
C GLU A 116 1.95 7.99 18.28
N GLU A 117 1.97 7.34 17.10
CA GLU A 117 1.80 7.98 15.80
C GLU A 117 1.12 7.00 14.83
N LYS A 118 0.13 7.48 14.09
CA LYS A 118 -0.45 6.74 12.95
C LYS A 118 0.24 7.13 11.66
N PHE A 119 0.66 6.13 10.89
CA PHE A 119 1.36 6.34 9.63
C PHE A 119 0.85 5.39 8.55
N SER A 120 1.02 5.79 7.28
CA SER A 120 0.56 4.99 6.17
C SER A 120 1.49 3.81 5.91
N VAL A 121 0.92 2.62 5.71
CA VAL A 121 1.67 1.41 5.31
C VAL A 121 1.98 1.35 3.81
N PHE A 122 1.72 2.43 3.07
CA PHE A 122 1.91 2.53 1.63
C PHE A 122 2.87 3.65 1.23
N THR A 123 3.57 3.41 0.12
CA THR A 123 4.32 4.42 -0.63
C THR A 123 3.65 4.65 -1.97
N PHE A 124 3.55 5.93 -2.38
CA PHE A 124 2.86 6.37 -3.58
C PHE A 124 3.87 6.89 -4.62
N HIS A 125 3.96 6.23 -5.77
CA HIS A 125 4.82 6.66 -6.88
C HIS A 125 4.00 7.18 -8.04
N LYS A 126 4.25 8.43 -8.45
CA LYS A 126 3.68 8.95 -9.70
C LYS A 126 4.49 8.40 -10.87
N LYS A 127 3.82 7.71 -11.80
CA LYS A 127 4.42 7.27 -13.06
C LYS A 127 4.58 8.41 -14.06
#